data_AF-Q6GZX9-F1
#
_entry.id   AF-Q6GZX9-F1
#
_cell.length_a   1.000
_cell.length_b   1.000
_cell.length_c   1.000
_cell.angle_alpha   90.00
_cell.angle_beta   90.00
_cell.angle_gamma   90.00
#
_symmetry.space_group_name_H-M   'P 1'
#
loop_
_entity.id
_entity.type
_entity.pdbx_description
1 polymer ?
#
loop_
_entity_poly.entity_id
_entity_poly.type
_entity_poly.pdbx_seq_one_letter_code
_entity_poly.pdbx_strand_id
1 'polypeptide(L)'
;MNMKQHLDTIVSICALVGIIWRIAELKSKIYSAIEDLRDETEKTTSRIEHKLDIHLTEYGEKKMFTEYLLHNLDAKIEHKFKRLANWVRQIGGFLNKQSDFQIRDDEY
;
A
#
# COMPACT_ATOMS: atom_id res chain seq x y z
N MET A 1 5.09 64.03 44.36
CA MET A 1 5.65 62.75 43.87
C MET A 1 7.11 63.00 43.50
N ASN A 2 8.04 62.20 44.02
CA ASN A 2 9.48 62.45 43.80
C ASN A 2 9.89 62.01 42.38
N MET A 3 10.85 62.71 41.75
CA MET A 3 11.32 62.41 40.39
C MET A 3 11.74 60.93 40.20
N LYS A 4 12.27 60.29 41.25
CA LYS A 4 12.55 58.85 41.27
C LYS A 4 11.32 57.97 41.05
N GLN A 5 10.19 58.31 41.68
CA GLN A 5 8.95 57.53 41.55
C GLN A 5 8.40 57.58 40.12
N HIS A 6 8.52 58.72 39.44
CA HIS A 6 8.16 58.84 38.02
C HIS A 6 9.06 57.99 37.14
N LEU A 7 10.37 57.98 37.41
CA LEU A 7 11.35 57.20 36.65
C LEU A 7 11.13 55.69 36.84
N ASP A 8 10.90 55.24 38.07
CA ASP A 8 10.59 53.84 38.39
C ASP A 8 9.29 53.38 37.71
N THR A 9 8.29 54.27 37.64
CA THR A 9 7.02 53.99 36.96
C THR A 9 7.23 53.83 35.45
N ILE A 10 8.02 54.70 34.83
CA ILE A 10 8.34 54.62 33.39
C ILE A 10 9.09 53.33 33.08
N VAL A 11 10.11 52.99 33.86
CA VAL A 11 10.88 51.74 33.68
C VAL A 11 9.99 50.51 33.83
N SER A 12 9.07 50.52 34.79
CA SER A 12 8.11 49.42 35.00
C SER A 12 7.16 49.25 33.81
N ILE A 13 6.68 50.36 33.24
CA ILE A 13 5.84 50.32 32.02
C ILE A 13 6.62 49.79 30.83
N CYS A 14 7.86 50.24 30.62
CA CYS A 14 8.72 49.74 29.54
C CYS A 14 8.99 48.23 29.68
N ALA A 15 9.22 47.74 30.89
CA ALA A 15 9.41 46.32 31.16
C ALA A 15 8.14 45.51 30.82
N LEU A 16 6.96 46.00 31.20
CA LEU A 16 5.68 45.36 30.86
C LEU A 16 5.45 45.30 29.34
N VAL A 17 5.71 46.39 28.63
CA VAL A 17 5.60 46.44 27.16
C VAL A 17 6.55 45.42 26.50
N GLY A 18 7.79 45.32 26.98
CA GLY A 18 8.76 44.34 26.49
C GLY A 18 8.31 42.90 26.70
N ILE A 19 7.72 42.58 27.85
CA ILE A 19 7.15 41.26 28.13
C ILE A 19 5.99 40.95 27.18
N ILE A 20 5.05 41.90 27.00
CA ILE A 20 3.90 41.72 26.11
C ILE A 20 4.36 41.47 24.67
N TRP A 21 5.33 42.25 24.19
CA TRP A 21 5.88 42.09 22.84
C TRP A 21 6.51 40.70 22.64
N ARG A 22 7.30 40.24 23.62
CA ARG A 22 7.93 38.91 23.56
C ARG A 22 6.90 37.77 23.61
N ILE A 23 5.82 37.93 24.38
CA ILE A 23 4.71 36.96 24.40
C ILE A 23 4.01 36.93 23.04
N ALA A 24 3.76 38.08 22.42
CA ALA A 24 3.16 38.16 21.09
C ALA A 24 4.04 37.49 20.03
N GLU A 25 5.34 37.74 20.06
CA GLU A 25 6.31 37.12 19.15
C GLU A 25 6.34 35.59 19.32
N LEU A 26 6.39 35.10 20.57
CA LEU A 26 6.35 33.66 20.85
C LEU A 26 5.06 33.01 20.36
N LYS A 27 3.91 33.66 20.60
CA LYS A 27 2.61 33.17 20.09
C LYS A 27 2.63 33.07 18.57
N SER A 28 3.12 34.10 17.88
CA SER A 28 3.23 34.10 16.43
C SER A 28 4.08 32.93 15.92
N LYS A 29 5.25 32.70 16.51
CA LYS A 29 6.14 31.59 16.14
C LYS A 29 5.50 30.22 16.39
N ILE A 30 4.77 30.07 17.49
CA ILE A 30 4.05 28.83 17.81
C ILE A 30 2.95 28.57 16.77
N TYR A 31 2.15 29.59 16.43
CA TYR A 31 1.10 29.42 15.43
C TYR A 31 1.67 29.07 14.05
N SER A 32 2.74 29.74 13.62
CA SER A 32 3.41 29.40 12.35
C SER A 32 3.97 27.97 12.37
N ALA A 33 4.60 27.54 13.46
CA ALA A 33 5.12 26.18 13.56
C ALA A 33 3.99 25.12 13.54
N ILE A 34 2.83 25.42 14.13
CA ILE A 34 1.66 24.55 14.08
C ILE A 34 1.12 24.46 12.64
N GLU A 35 1.07 25.58 11.92
CA GLU A 35 0.63 25.63 10.54
C GLU A 35 1.59 24.86 9.62
N ASP A 36 2.90 25.05 9.77
CA ASP A 36 3.91 24.31 9.03
C ASP A 36 3.81 22.79 9.26
N LEU A 37 3.62 22.37 10.52
CA LEU A 37 3.43 20.95 10.87
C LEU A 37 2.14 20.38 10.28
N ARG A 38 1.06 21.18 10.28
CA ARG A 38 -0.21 20.79 9.68
C ARG A 38 -0.03 20.57 8.17
N ASP A 39 0.58 21.52 7.48
CA ASP A 39 0.80 21.46 6.04
C ASP A 39 1.71 20.28 5.65
N GLU A 40 2.78 20.04 6.43
CA GLU A 40 3.66 18.89 6.22
C GLU A 40 2.93 17.56 6.43
N THR A 41 2.05 17.51 7.45
CA THR A 41 1.23 16.32 7.74
C THR A 41 0.20 16.06 6.65
N GLU A 42 -0.50 17.10 6.17
CA GLU A 42 -1.48 17.00 5.08
C GLU A 42 -0.78 16.52 3.79
N LYS A 43 0.37 17.13 3.46
CA LYS A 43 1.17 16.75 2.29
C LYS A 43 1.69 15.31 2.37
N THR A 44 2.15 14.90 3.55
CA THR A 44 2.66 13.53 3.76
C THR A 44 1.55 12.51 3.69
N THR A 45 0.40 12.79 4.30
CA THR A 45 -0.79 11.95 4.26
C THR A 45 -1.25 11.76 2.82
N SER A 46 -1.44 12.86 2.07
CA SER A 46 -1.85 12.80 0.67
C SER A 46 -0.88 11.99 -0.20
N ARG A 47 0.43 12.14 0.03
CA ARG A 47 1.46 11.35 -0.67
C ARG A 47 1.38 9.86 -0.34
N ILE A 48 1.10 9.50 0.92
CA ILE A 48 0.95 8.11 1.34
C ILE A 48 -0.32 7.50 0.74
N GLU A 49 -1.45 8.20 0.81
CA GLU A 49 -2.71 7.77 0.23
C GLU A 49 -2.57 7.50 -1.26
N HIS A 50 -1.93 8.41 -2.00
CA HIS A 50 -1.71 8.22 -3.44
C HIS A 50 -0.81 7.01 -3.74
N LYS A 51 0.25 6.79 -2.97
CA LYS A 51 1.12 5.61 -3.12
C LYS A 51 0.38 4.31 -2.80
N LEU A 52 -0.48 4.33 -1.78
CA LEU A 52 -1.29 3.18 -1.39
C LEU A 52 -2.30 2.84 -2.48
N ASP A 53 -2.96 3.84 -3.05
CA ASP A 53 -3.91 3.66 -4.14
C ASP A 53 -3.24 2.99 -5.36
N ILE A 54 -2.10 3.51 -5.81
CA ILE A 54 -1.30 2.89 -6.87
C ILE A 54 -0.95 1.45 -6.53
N HIS A 55 -0.48 1.19 -5.31
CA HIS A 55 -0.10 -0.16 -4.90
C HIS A 55 -1.27 -1.13 -4.90
N LEU A 56 -2.45 -0.70 -4.46
CA LEU A 56 -3.67 -1.51 -4.47
C LEU A 56 -4.12 -1.80 -5.91
N THR A 57 -4.03 -0.82 -6.81
CA THR A 57 -4.31 -1.02 -8.24
C THR A 57 -3.36 -2.06 -8.84
N GLU A 58 -2.04 -1.87 -8.70
CA GLU A 58 -1.05 -2.81 -9.21
C GLU A 58 -1.21 -4.22 -8.63
N TYR A 59 -1.54 -4.32 -7.34
CA TYR A 59 -1.78 -5.60 -6.69
C TYR A 59 -3.00 -6.31 -7.28
N GLY A 60 -4.10 -5.57 -7.49
CA GLY A 60 -5.31 -6.08 -8.13
C GLY A 60 -5.05 -6.61 -9.54
N GLU A 61 -4.29 -5.85 -10.34
CA GLU A 61 -3.89 -6.28 -11.70
C GLU A 61 -3.01 -7.53 -11.68
N LYS A 62 -1.98 -7.58 -10.82
CA LYS A 62 -1.10 -8.75 -10.68
C LYS A 62 -1.88 -9.98 -10.25
N LYS A 63 -2.85 -9.83 -9.35
CA LYS A 63 -3.72 -10.92 -8.91
C LYS A 63 -4.55 -11.45 -10.08
N MET A 64 -5.25 -10.59 -10.82
CA MET A 64 -6.02 -11.00 -12.00
C MET A 64 -5.15 -11.67 -13.05
N PHE A 65 -3.96 -11.13 -13.31
CA PHE A 65 -3.01 -11.74 -14.26
C PHE A 65 -2.56 -13.14 -13.81
N THR A 66 -2.29 -13.31 -12.52
CA THR A 66 -1.91 -14.62 -11.95
C THR A 66 -3.06 -15.63 -12.07
N GLU A 67 -4.29 -15.23 -11.75
CA GLU A 67 -5.47 -16.09 -11.91
C GLU A 67 -5.68 -16.51 -13.38
N TYR A 68 -5.50 -15.58 -14.32
CA TYR A 68 -5.56 -15.87 -15.75
C TYR A 68 -4.48 -16.87 -16.19
N LEU A 69 -3.25 -16.71 -15.71
CA LEU A 69 -2.16 -17.65 -16.00
C LEU A 69 -2.44 -19.04 -15.43
N LEU A 70 -2.92 -19.13 -14.19
CA LEU A 70 -3.29 -20.39 -13.55
C LEU A 70 -4.38 -21.11 -14.33
N HIS A 71 -5.46 -20.42 -14.67
CA HIS A 71 -6.56 -21.00 -15.45
C HIS A 71 -6.10 -21.51 -16.82
N ASN A 72 -5.21 -20.76 -17.50
CA ASN A 72 -4.63 -21.21 -18.76
C ASN A 72 -3.70 -22.42 -18.61
N LEU A 73 -2.96 -22.50 -17.50
CA LEU A 73 -2.11 -23.65 -17.19
C LEU A 73 -2.97 -24.89 -16.91
N ASP A 74 -4.00 -24.78 -16.09
CA ASP A 74 -4.92 -25.86 -15.79
C ASP A 74 -5.58 -26.40 -17.06
N ALA A 75 -6.08 -25.51 -17.93
CA ALA A 75 -6.67 -25.91 -19.21
C ALA A 75 -5.66 -26.64 -20.12
N LYS A 76 -4.40 -26.18 -20.16
CA LYS A 76 -3.34 -26.85 -20.94
C LYS A 76 -2.98 -28.21 -20.36
N ILE A 77 -2.89 -28.32 -19.04
CA ILE A 77 -2.59 -29.56 -18.32
C ILE A 77 -3.70 -30.56 -18.60
N GLU A 78 -4.96 -30.17 -18.41
CA GLU A 78 -6.14 -31.01 -18.65
C GLU A 78 -6.15 -31.52 -20.11
N HIS A 79 -5.93 -30.64 -21.08
CA HIS A 79 -5.88 -31.03 -22.49
C HIS A 79 -4.74 -32.02 -22.79
N LYS A 80 -3.56 -31.84 -22.17
CA LYS A 80 -2.41 -32.76 -22.33
C LYS A 80 -2.71 -34.13 -21.73
N PHE A 81 -3.31 -34.20 -20.54
CA PHE A 81 -3.70 -35.46 -19.91
C PHE A 81 -4.81 -36.17 -20.67
N LYS A 82 -5.83 -35.46 -21.17
CA LYS A 82 -6.86 -36.02 -22.06
C LYS A 82 -6.25 -36.63 -23.32
N ARG A 83 -5.29 -35.94 -23.93
CA ARG A 83 -4.57 -36.46 -25.11
C ARG A 83 -3.74 -37.70 -24.77
N LEU A 84 -3.04 -37.70 -23.63
CA LEU A 84 -2.26 -38.84 -23.17
C LEU A 84 -3.16 -40.07 -22.92
N ALA A 85 -4.27 -39.89 -22.21
CA ALA A 85 -5.25 -40.96 -21.98
C ALA A 85 -5.78 -41.53 -23.29
N ASN A 86 -6.07 -40.68 -24.28
CA ASN A 86 -6.48 -41.14 -25.61
C ASN A 86 -5.39 -41.96 -26.31
N TRP A 87 -4.12 -41.55 -26.22
CA TRP A 87 -3.01 -42.33 -26.77
C TRP A 87 -2.85 -43.68 -26.07
N VAL A 88 -2.94 -43.71 -24.74
CA VAL A 88 -2.89 -44.96 -23.97
C VAL A 88 -4.00 -45.92 -24.40
N ARG A 89 -5.25 -45.42 -24.54
CA ARG A 89 -6.38 -46.24 -25.04
C ARG A 89 -6.13 -46.76 -26.46
N GLN A 90 -5.58 -45.95 -27.35
CA GLN A 90 -5.27 -46.37 -28.72
C GLN A 90 -4.20 -47.47 -28.75
N ILE A 91 -3.14 -47.32 -27.96
CA ILE A 91 -2.08 -48.32 -27.84
C ILE A 91 -2.65 -49.61 -27.23
N GLY A 92 -3.41 -49.51 -26.14
CA GLY A 92 -4.07 -50.65 -25.51
C GLY A 92 -4.99 -51.41 -26.48
N GLY A 93 -5.82 -50.68 -27.23
CA GLY A 93 -6.69 -51.28 -28.24
C GLY A 93 -5.93 -51.94 -29.40
N PHE A 94 -4.78 -51.39 -29.81
CA PHE A 94 -3.91 -52.02 -30.81
C PHE A 94 -3.27 -53.31 -30.29
N LEU A 95 -2.72 -53.27 -29.07
CA LEU A 95 -2.06 -54.42 -28.45
C LEU A 95 -3.05 -55.54 -28.12
N ASN A 96 -4.25 -55.21 -27.65
CA ASN A 96 -5.30 -56.20 -27.41
C ASN A 96 -5.61 -57.01 -28.67
N LYS A 97 -5.75 -56.34 -29.82
CA LYS A 97 -5.99 -56.99 -31.12
C LYS A 97 -4.86 -57.91 -31.56
N GLN A 98 -3.61 -57.64 -31.15
CA GLN A 98 -2.44 -58.41 -31.60
C GLN A 98 -2.00 -59.52 -30.64
N SER A 99 -2.15 -59.31 -29.33
CA SER A 99 -1.52 -60.17 -28.32
C SER A 99 -2.39 -60.43 -27.09
N ASP A 100 -3.70 -60.18 -27.17
CA ASP A 100 -4.66 -60.28 -26.06
C ASP A 100 -4.26 -59.46 -24.82
N PHE A 101 -3.51 -58.37 -25.04
CA PHE A 101 -3.08 -57.47 -23.99
C PHE A 101 -4.28 -56.73 -23.37
N GLN A 102 -4.32 -56.65 -22.03
CA GLN A 102 -5.37 -55.96 -21.29
C GLN A 102 -4.75 -54.88 -20.39
N ILE A 103 -5.26 -53.65 -20.53
CA ILE A 103 -4.95 -52.58 -19.57
C ILE A 103 -5.89 -52.78 -18.37
N ARG A 104 -5.32 -52.92 -17.18
CA ARG A 104 -6.06 -52.84 -15.92
C ARG A 104 -6.13 -51.38 -15.52
N ASP A 105 -7.34 -50.86 -15.35
CA ASP A 105 -7.56 -49.52 -14.83
C ASP A 105 -7.60 -49.63 -13.30
N ASP A 106 -6.66 -48.98 -12.63
CA ASP A 106 -6.65 -48.88 -11.18
C ASP A 106 -7.45 -47.60 -10.86
N GLU A 107 -8.78 -47.71 -10.75
CA GLU A 107 -9.64 -46.58 -10.39
C GLU A 107 -9.17 -45.96 -9.07
N TYR A 108 -8.77 -44.68 -9.11
CA TYR A 108 -8.57 -43.80 -7.96
C TYR A 108 -9.30 -42.48 -8.19
#